data_AF-A0A2T0BFM9-F1
#
_entry.id   AF-A0A2T0BFM9-F1
#
_cell.length_a   1.000
_cell.length_b   1.000
_cell.length_c   1.000
_cell.angle_alpha   90.00
_cell.angle_beta   90.00
_cell.angle_gamma   90.00
#
_symmetry.space_group_name_H-M   'P 1'
#
loop_
_entity.id
_entity.type
_entity.pdbx_description
1 polymer ?
#
loop_
_entity_poly.entity_id
_entity_poly.type
_entity_poly.pdbx_seq_one_letter_code
_entity_poly.pdbx_strand_id
1 'polypeptide(L)'
;MKIAEVCEKFGLSQDTLRYYERIGLIPRVNRNKSGIRDYTEENCRWVEFNKCMRSAGLPIEVLIEYVTLFQQGDQTSQARKELLIEQRKLLKAKMEDMEKTIGRLDDKITRYEQAVVVKEKTLKRSEE
;
A
#
# COMPACT_ATOMS: atom_id res chain seq x y z
N MET A 1 21.85 5.90 8.06
CA MET A 1 21.04 5.12 9.03
C MET A 1 21.30 3.65 8.84
N LYS A 2 21.43 2.87 9.91
CA LYS A 2 21.55 1.41 9.87
C LYS A 2 20.21 0.77 9.53
N ILE A 3 20.26 -0.47 9.05
CA ILE A 3 19.06 -1.22 8.65
C ILE A 3 18.01 -1.32 9.77
N ALA A 4 18.44 -1.50 11.03
CA ALA A 4 17.54 -1.63 12.17
C ALA A 4 16.73 -0.35 12.41
N GLU A 5 17.37 0.82 12.34
CA GLU A 5 16.73 2.13 12.53
C GLU A 5 15.69 2.40 11.44
N VAL A 6 15.99 2.03 10.19
CA VAL A 6 15.05 2.16 9.07
C VAL A 6 13.86 1.22 9.24
N CYS A 7 14.12 -0.03 9.65
CA CYS A 7 13.09 -1.02 9.92
C CYS A 7 12.13 -0.57 11.02
N GLU A 8 12.65 -0.02 12.11
CA GLU A 8 11.86 0.55 13.21
C GLU A 8 11.03 1.75 12.73
N LYS A 9 11.67 2.71 12.06
CA LYS A 9 11.01 3.92 11.55
C LYS A 9 9.84 3.61 10.62
N PHE A 10 9.99 2.62 9.75
CA PHE A 10 8.99 2.29 8.74
C PHE A 10 8.20 1.02 9.05
N GLY A 11 8.37 0.41 10.22
CA GLY A 11 7.65 -0.82 10.60
C GLY A 11 7.84 -1.96 9.59
N LEU A 12 9.07 -2.15 9.10
CA LEU A 12 9.42 -3.22 8.16
C LEU A 12 10.34 -4.24 8.83
N SER A 13 10.28 -5.50 8.40
CA SER A 13 11.31 -6.46 8.77
C SER A 13 12.61 -6.18 8.00
N GLN A 14 13.75 -6.57 8.57
CA GLN A 14 15.03 -6.46 7.87
C GLN A 14 15.03 -7.25 6.55
N ASP A 15 14.33 -8.38 6.51
CA ASP A 15 14.24 -9.22 5.31
C ASP A 15 13.37 -8.57 4.24
N THR A 16 12.29 -7.88 4.62
CA THR A 16 11.49 -7.07 3.69
C THR A 16 12.33 -5.94 3.09
N LEU A 17 13.11 -5.23 3.92
CA LEU A 17 13.94 -4.13 3.43
C LEU A 17 15.09 -4.62 2.53
N ARG A 18 15.72 -5.76 2.87
CA ARG A 18 16.69 -6.43 1.99
C ARG A 18 16.05 -6.92 0.70
N TYR A 19 14.81 -7.42 0.77
CA TYR A 19 14.05 -7.85 -0.39
C TYR A 19 13.77 -6.68 -1.33
N TYR A 20 13.37 -5.51 -0.79
CA TYR A 20 13.12 -4.31 -1.58
C TYR A 20 14.37 -3.86 -2.33
N GLU A 21 15.54 -3.86 -1.68
CA GLU A 21 16.80 -3.57 -2.35
C GLU A 21 17.11 -4.61 -3.44
N ARG A 22 16.94 -5.91 -3.13
CA ARG A 22 17.30 -7.01 -4.03
C ARG A 22 16.53 -6.97 -5.35
N ILE A 23 15.26 -6.62 -5.31
CA ILE A 23 14.40 -6.56 -6.51
C ILE A 23 14.45 -5.21 -7.22
N GLY A 24 15.22 -4.25 -6.71
CA GLY A 24 15.31 -2.91 -7.30
C GLY A 24 14.14 -1.99 -6.96
N LEU A 25 13.37 -2.30 -5.92
CA LEU A 25 12.27 -1.45 -5.45
C LEU A 25 12.79 -0.21 -4.71
N ILE A 26 14.00 -0.27 -4.17
CA ILE A 26 14.75 0.90 -3.73
C ILE A 26 16.11 0.92 -4.44
N PRO A 27 16.70 2.11 -4.66
CA PRO A 27 18.06 2.20 -5.17
C PRO A 27 19.05 1.41 -4.31
N ARG A 28 20.16 0.98 -4.93
CA ARG A 28 21.21 0.26 -4.20
C ARG A 28 21.72 1.08 -3.04
N VAL A 29 21.83 0.45 -1.87
CA VAL A 29 22.23 1.12 -0.65
C VAL A 29 23.75 1.03 -0.49
N ASN A 30 24.38 2.17 -0.21
CA ASN A 30 25.80 2.22 0.04
C ASN A 30 26.17 1.41 1.30
N ARG A 31 27.41 0.93 1.34
CA ARG A 31 27.98 0.28 2.52
C ARG A 31 29.00 1.19 3.16
N ASN A 32 29.01 1.25 4.48
CA ASN A 32 30.03 1.95 5.23
C ASN A 32 31.35 1.17 5.25
N LYS A 33 32.39 1.75 5.87
CA LYS A 33 33.74 1.15 5.97
C LYS A 33 33.76 -0.24 6.63
N SER A 34 32.75 -0.57 7.43
CA SER A 34 32.61 -1.87 8.09
C SER A 34 31.78 -2.87 7.27
N GLY A 35 31.43 -2.54 6.03
CA GLY A 35 30.64 -3.39 5.13
C GLY A 35 29.14 -3.43 5.42
N ILE A 36 28.66 -2.61 6.36
CA ILE A 36 27.26 -2.54 6.79
C ILE A 36 26.50 -1.55 5.90
N ARG A 37 25.27 -1.89 5.52
CA ARG A 37 24.38 -0.99 4.76
C ARG A 37 24.13 0.30 5.52
N ASP A 38 24.29 1.41 4.82
CA ASP A 38 24.04 2.75 5.33
C ASP A 38 23.02 3.47 4.44
N TYR A 39 21.82 3.63 4.98
CA TYR A 39 20.68 4.22 4.30
C TYR A 39 20.74 5.74 4.45
N THR A 40 20.80 6.43 3.31
CA THR A 40 20.68 7.88 3.22
C THR A 40 19.23 8.31 3.40
N GLU A 41 19.01 9.61 3.57
CA GLU A 41 17.65 10.17 3.60
C GLU A 41 16.88 9.92 2.30
N GLU A 42 17.57 9.93 1.16
CA GLU A 42 16.99 9.57 -0.13
C GLU A 42 16.51 8.12 -0.14
N ASN A 43 17.32 7.18 0.36
CA ASN A 43 16.91 5.78 0.49
C ASN A 43 15.67 5.66 1.39
N CYS A 44 15.63 6.40 2.50
CA CYS A 44 14.46 6.42 3.39
C CYS A 44 13.19 6.96 2.70
N ARG A 45 13.31 8.00 1.86
CA ARG A 45 12.17 8.51 1.06
C ARG A 45 11.66 7.46 0.07
N TRP A 46 12.57 6.69 -0.55
CA TRP A 46 12.18 5.56 -1.41
C TRP A 46 11.49 4.45 -0.63
N VAL A 47 11.98 4.11 0.57
CA VAL A 47 11.33 3.10 1.43
C VAL A 47 9.91 3.53 1.79
N GLU A 48 9.73 4.79 2.20
CA GLU A 48 8.43 5.35 2.55
C GLU A 48 7.46 5.34 1.36
N PHE A 49 7.92 5.84 0.20
CA PHE A 49 7.13 5.88 -1.03
C PHE A 49 6.65 4.49 -1.43
N ASN A 50 7.58 3.53 -1.53
CA ASN A 50 7.24 2.17 -1.94
C ASN A 50 6.37 1.46 -0.91
N LYS A 51 6.59 1.68 0.39
CA LYS A 51 5.70 1.15 1.43
C LYS A 51 4.27 1.66 1.23
N CYS A 52 4.09 2.97 1.04
CA CYS A 52 2.78 3.58 0.83
C CYS A 52 2.08 3.00 -0.40
N MET A 53 2.77 2.97 -1.55
CA MET A 53 2.22 2.45 -2.80
C MET A 53 1.84 0.97 -2.72
N ARG A 54 2.67 0.15 -2.08
CA ARG A 54 2.40 -1.27 -1.86
C ARG A 54 1.18 -1.48 -0.97
N SER A 55 1.03 -0.70 0.11
CA SER A 55 -0.15 -0.77 0.98
C SER A 55 -1.44 -0.36 0.28
N ALA A 56 -1.38 0.55 -0.69
CA ALA A 56 -2.51 0.90 -1.55
C ALA A 56 -2.86 -0.18 -2.59
N GLY A 57 -2.03 -1.22 -2.73
CA GLY A 57 -2.27 -2.33 -3.65
C GLY A 57 -1.72 -2.12 -5.06
N LEU A 58 -0.67 -1.31 -5.22
CA LEU A 58 0.07 -1.23 -6.48
C LEU A 58 0.92 -2.50 -6.70
N PRO A 59 0.98 -3.01 -7.95
CA PRO A 59 1.85 -4.12 -8.31
C PRO A 59 3.32 -3.79 -8.03
N ILE A 60 4.10 -4.79 -7.61
CA ILE A 60 5.51 -4.57 -7.27
C ILE A 60 6.33 -4.30 -8.53
N GLU A 61 5.95 -4.92 -9.64
CA GLU A 61 6.57 -4.83 -10.95
C GLU A 61 6.53 -3.38 -11.47
N VAL A 62 5.39 -2.71 -11.31
CA VAL A 62 5.20 -1.32 -11.73
C VAL A 62 6.08 -0.37 -10.91
N LEU A 63 6.26 -0.64 -9.62
CA LEU A 63 7.12 0.18 -8.77
C LEU A 63 8.60 -0.04 -9.07
N ILE A 64 9.01 -1.26 -9.40
CA ILE A 64 10.37 -1.56 -9.89
C ILE A 64 10.63 -0.82 -11.21
N GLU A 65 9.67 -0.84 -12.13
CA GLU A 65 9.75 -0.10 -13.39
C GLU A 65 9.90 1.41 -13.14
N TYR A 66 9.10 1.98 -12.23
CA TYR A 66 9.20 3.39 -11.87
C TYR A 66 10.59 3.77 -11.33
N VAL A 67 11.16 2.95 -10.43
CA VAL A 67 12.51 3.17 -9.88
C VAL A 67 13.57 3.03 -10.98
N THR A 68 13.41 2.06 -11.88
CA THR A 68 14.31 1.85 -13.01
C THR A 68 14.31 3.06 -13.95
N LEU A 69 13.13 3.58 -14.29
CA LEU A 69 13.01 4.81 -15.09
C LEU A 69 13.63 6.00 -14.36
N PHE A 70 13.41 6.13 -13.06
CA PHE A 70 14.00 7.21 -12.25
C PHE A 70 15.53 7.20 -12.33
N GLN A 71 16.16 6.04 -12.22
CA GLN A 71 17.61 5.89 -12.28
C GLN A 71 18.23 6.26 -13.64
N GLN A 72 17.43 6.25 -14.72
CA GLN A 72 17.91 6.68 -16.03
C GLN A 72 18.08 8.21 -16.11
N GLY A 73 17.39 8.99 -15.27
CA GLY A 73 17.48 10.44 -15.22
C GLY A 73 16.25 11.16 -15.79
N ASP A 74 16.42 12.45 -16.08
CA ASP A 74 15.29 13.35 -16.38
C ASP A 74 14.59 13.09 -17.71
N GLN A 75 15.25 12.41 -18.65
CA GLN A 75 14.67 12.03 -19.93
C GLN A 75 13.46 11.09 -19.80
N THR A 76 13.33 10.37 -18.68
CA THR A 76 12.20 9.47 -18.41
C THR A 76 11.07 10.13 -17.61
N SER A 77 11.17 11.43 -17.31
CA SER A 77 10.19 12.15 -16.49
C SER A 77 8.75 12.01 -17.01
N GLN A 78 8.56 12.06 -18.33
CA GLN A 78 7.26 11.88 -18.95
C GLN A 78 6.73 10.44 -18.78
N ALA A 79 7.54 9.42 -19.06
CA ALA A 79 7.17 8.02 -18.87
C ALA A 79 6.83 7.70 -17.40
N ARG A 80 7.62 8.23 -16.45
CA ARG A 80 7.35 8.13 -15.01
C ARG A 80 5.99 8.73 -14.64
N LYS A 81 5.68 9.91 -15.17
CA LYS A 81 4.41 10.59 -14.94
C LYS A 81 3.23 9.78 -15.49
N GLU A 82 3.35 9.25 -16.70
CA GLU A 82 2.32 8.43 -17.34
C GLU A 82 2.02 7.16 -16.54
N LEU A 83 3.06 6.47 -16.08
CA LEU A 83 2.93 5.30 -15.22
C LEU A 83 2.15 5.63 -13.93
N LEU A 84 2.46 6.74 -13.27
CA LEU A 84 1.73 7.19 -12.07
C LEU A 84 0.28 7.58 -12.36
N ILE A 85 0.00 8.21 -13.51
CA ILE A 85 -1.37 8.56 -13.93
C ILE A 85 -2.20 7.29 -14.11
N GLU A 86 -1.64 6.27 -14.77
CA GLU A 86 -2.35 5.00 -14.99
C GLU A 86 -2.63 4.29 -13.66
N GLN A 87 -1.62 4.18 -12.77
CA GLN A 87 -1.85 3.56 -11.47
C GLN A 87 -2.86 4.33 -10.62
N ARG A 88 -2.88 5.66 -10.69
CA ARG A 88 -3.90 6.49 -10.02
C ARG A 88 -5.30 6.19 -10.56
N LYS A 89 -5.46 6.02 -11.88
CA LYS A 89 -6.74 5.68 -12.50
C LYS A 89 -7.24 4.32 -12.01
N LEU A 90 -6.36 3.32 -11.97
CA LEU A 90 -6.69 1.97 -11.47
C LEU A 90 -7.08 1.99 -9.99
N LEU A 91 -6.37 2.76 -9.15
CA LEU A 91 -6.73 2.91 -7.74
C LEU A 91 -8.11 3.56 -7.56
N LYS A 92 -8.43 4.59 -8.35
CA LYS A 92 -9.76 5.22 -8.29
C LYS A 92 -10.88 4.24 -8.65
N ALA A 93 -10.69 3.44 -9.70
CA ALA A 93 -11.67 2.41 -10.06
C ALA A 93 -11.86 1.39 -8.92
N LYS A 94 -10.76 0.96 -8.27
CA LYS A 94 -10.84 0.09 -7.09
C LYS A 94 -11.60 0.74 -5.93
N MET A 95 -11.40 2.04 -5.68
CA MET A 95 -12.15 2.76 -4.63
C MET A 95 -13.65 2.77 -4.92
N GLU A 96 -14.06 3.06 -6.15
CA GLU A 96 -15.47 3.05 -6.55
C GLU A 96 -16.10 1.66 -6.38
N ASP A 97 -15.36 0.59 -6.71
CA ASP A 97 -15.84 -0.79 -6.51
C ASP A 97 -15.92 -1.18 -5.03
N MET A 98 -14.98 -0.71 -4.20
CA MET A 98 -15.03 -0.88 -2.76
C MET A 98 -16.23 -0.15 -2.15
N GLU A 99 -16.50 1.09 -2.55
CA GLU A 99 -17.66 1.86 -2.09
C GLU A 99 -18.99 1.16 -2.43
N LYS A 100 -19.13 0.66 -3.66
CA LYS A 100 -20.31 -0.14 -4.06
C LYS A 100 -20.45 -1.41 -3.21
N THR A 101 -19.33 -2.05 -2.88
CA THR A 101 -19.31 -3.27 -2.07
C THR A 101 -19.73 -2.98 -0.64
N ILE A 102 -19.22 -1.88 -0.05
CA ILE A 102 -19.60 -1.42 1.29
C ILE A 102 -21.11 -1.15 1.34
N GLY A 103 -21.67 -0.43 0.37
CA GLY A 103 -23.12 -0.19 0.32
C GLY A 103 -23.96 -1.47 0.30
N ARG A 104 -23.51 -2.51 -0.42
CA ARG A 104 -24.18 -3.83 -0.40
C ARG A 104 -24.07 -4.54 0.96
N LEU A 105 -22.95 -4.36 1.67
CA LEU A 105 -22.76 -4.91 3.01
C LEU A 105 -23.66 -4.19 4.00
N ASP A 106 -23.73 -2.87 3.94
CA ASP A 106 -24.59 -2.04 4.80
C ASP A 106 -26.07 -2.43 4.62
N ASP A 107 -26.55 -2.57 3.36
CA ASP A 107 -27.89 -3.04 3.05
C ASP A 107 -28.20 -4.41 3.70
N LYS A 108 -27.22 -5.33 3.69
CA LYS A 108 -27.35 -6.65 4.31
C LYS A 108 -27.41 -6.54 5.83
N ILE A 109 -26.54 -5.73 6.44
CA ILE A 109 -26.49 -5.50 7.89
C ILE A 109 -27.82 -4.93 8.37
N THR A 110 -28.33 -3.88 7.73
CA THR A 110 -29.63 -3.26 8.08
C THR A 110 -30.78 -4.26 7.99
N ARG A 111 -30.78 -5.16 7.00
CA ARG A 111 -31.82 -6.20 6.91
C ARG A 111 -31.78 -7.18 8.09
N TYR A 112 -30.59 -7.56 8.57
CA TYR A 112 -30.48 -8.40 9.76
C TYR A 112 -30.99 -7.65 11.00
N GLU A 113 -30.62 -6.39 11.18
CA GLU A 113 -31.09 -5.57 12.30
C GLU A 113 -32.62 -5.43 12.30
N GLN A 114 -33.22 -5.16 11.14
CA GLN A 114 -34.68 -5.06 11.00
C GLN A 114 -35.39 -6.40 11.22
N ALA A 115 -34.85 -7.50 10.68
CA ALA A 115 -35.43 -8.83 10.87
C ALA A 115 -35.34 -9.31 12.33
N VAL A 116 -34.25 -8.97 13.04
CA VAL A 116 -34.08 -9.24 14.47
C VAL A 116 -35.08 -8.41 15.28
N VAL A 117 -35.21 -7.10 15.01
CA VAL A 117 -36.17 -6.23 15.70
C VAL A 117 -37.63 -6.68 15.46
N VAL A 118 -37.96 -7.13 14.25
CA VAL A 118 -39.31 -7.66 13.95
C VAL A 118 -39.57 -8.96 14.69
N LYS A 119 -38.62 -9.90 14.72
CA LYS A 119 -38.77 -11.14 15.50
C LYS A 119 -38.90 -10.87 17.00
N GLU A 120 -38.10 -9.98 17.57
CA GLU A 120 -38.20 -9.61 18.99
C GLU A 120 -39.55 -8.93 19.33
N LYS A 121 -40.05 -8.05 18.47
CA LYS A 121 -41.38 -7.45 18.65
C LYS A 121 -42.51 -8.46 18.49
N THR A 122 -42.35 -9.45 17.62
CA THR A 122 -43.35 -10.51 17.42
C THR A 122 -43.41 -11.46 18.62
N LEU A 123 -42.26 -11.77 19.22
CA LEU A 123 -42.16 -12.57 20.46
C LEU A 123 -42.78 -11.84 21.66
N LYS A 124 -42.48 -10.55 21.87
CA LYS A 124 -43.06 -9.79 22.99
C LYS A 124 -44.58 -9.62 22.90
N ARG A 125 -45.16 -9.61 21.69
CA ARG A 125 -46.60 -9.42 21.48
C ARG A 125 -47.41 -10.73 21.52
N SER A 126 -46.75 -11.89 21.57
CA SER A 126 -47.40 -13.19 21.74
C SER A 126 -47.45 -13.67 23.20
N GLU A 127 -46.80 -12.94 24.12
CA GLU A 127 -46.77 -13.22 25.56
C GLU A 127 -47.76 -12.34 26.36
N GLU A 128 -48.51 -11.46 25.68
CA GLU A 128 -49.62 -10.63 26.22
C GLU A 128 -50.97 -11.15 25.71
#